data_AF-Q9BJK0-F1
#
_entry.id   AF-Q9BJK0-F1
#
_cell.length_a   1.000
_cell.length_b   1.000
_cell.length_c   1.000
_cell.angle_alpha   90.00
_cell.angle_beta   90.00
_cell.angle_gamma   90.00
#
_symmetry.space_group_name_H-M   'P 1'
#
loop_
_entity.id
_entity.type
_entity.pdbx_description
1 polymer ?
#
loop_
_entity_poly.entity_id
_entity_poly.type
_entity_poly.pdbx_seq_one_letter_code
_entity_poly.pdbx_strand_id
1 'polypeptide(L)' 'PTFVIFGLAKKKIYPTLWWLFRDNLLPKPTNFCGYARSKLSIEELRTKCHPYMKVSTSATT' A
#
# COMPACT_ATOMS: atom_id res chain seq x y z
N PRO A 1 7.66 -9.25 10.58
CA PRO A 1 7.56 -10.09 9.36
C PRO A 1 7.67 -9.22 8.10
N THR A 2 8.35 -9.71 7.06
CA THR A 2 8.55 -8.96 5.82
C THR A 2 7.62 -9.49 4.73
N PHE A 3 6.72 -8.64 4.26
CA PHE A 3 5.80 -8.97 3.17
C PHE A 3 6.36 -8.40 1.87
N VAL A 4 6.80 -9.30 0.98
CA VAL A 4 7.32 -8.93 -0.34
C VAL A 4 6.19 -9.01 -1.36
N ILE A 5 5.92 -7.89 -2.02
CA ILE A 5 4.87 -7.75 -3.03
C ILE A 5 5.54 -7.76 -4.40
N PHE A 6 5.41 -8.87 -5.12
CA PHE A 6 5.96 -9.02 -6.47
C PHE A 6 4.93 -8.60 -7.53
N GLY A 7 5.26 -7.55 -8.29
CA GLY A 7 4.60 -7.20 -9.54
C GLY A 7 3.25 -6.49 -9.41
N LEU A 8 3.18 -5.26 -9.96
CA LEU A 8 1.99 -4.53 -10.45
C LEU A 8 0.66 -4.63 -9.65
N ALA A 9 0.69 -4.99 -8.38
CA ALA A 9 -0.49 -5.23 -7.57
C ALA A 9 -1.10 -3.94 -6.99
N LYS A 10 -0.89 -2.80 -7.68
CA LYS A 10 -1.37 -1.45 -7.35
C LYS A 10 -2.87 -1.38 -7.12
N LYS A 11 -3.62 -2.14 -7.94
CA LYS A 11 -5.09 -2.03 -8.02
C LYS A 11 -5.84 -2.82 -6.94
N LYS A 12 -5.23 -3.86 -6.34
CA LYS A 12 -5.89 -4.74 -5.36
C LYS A 12 -5.09 -4.94 -4.07
N ILE A 13 -3.77 -5.10 -4.12
CA ILE A 13 -3.00 -5.42 -2.91
C ILE A 13 -2.84 -4.21 -2.00
N TYR A 14 -2.52 -3.03 -2.55
CA TYR A 14 -2.28 -1.82 -1.77
C TYR A 14 -3.51 -1.37 -0.95
N PRO A 15 -4.73 -1.32 -1.51
CA PRO A 15 -5.90 -1.00 -0.70
C PRO A 15 -6.18 -2.03 0.39
N THR A 16 -6.06 -3.34 0.10
CA THR A 16 -6.23 -4.39 1.13
C THR A 16 -5.17 -4.33 2.22
N LEU A 17 -3.92 -4.05 1.85
CA LEU A 17 -2.81 -3.89 2.78
C LEU A 17 -3.00 -2.70 3.72
N TRP A 18 -3.49 -1.58 3.17
CA TRP A 18 -3.83 -0.40 3.97
C TRP A 18 -4.92 -0.70 4.99
N TRP A 19 -5.97 -1.42 4.58
CA TRP A 19 -7.02 -1.88 5.49
C TRP A 19 -6.46 -2.77 6.60
N LEU A 20 -5.71 -3.82 6.24
CA LEU A 20 -5.07 -4.73 7.21
C LEU A 20 -4.12 -4.00 8.18
N PHE A 21 -3.41 -2.98 7.69
CA PHE A 21 -2.54 -2.14 8.51
C PHE A 21 -3.34 -1.25 9.46
N ARG A 22 -4.44 -0.64 9.00
CA ARG A 22 -5.35 0.18 9.81
C ARG A 22 -5.96 -0.62 10.96
N ASP A 23 -6.41 -1.84 10.68
CA ASP A 23 -7.05 -2.73 11.65
C ASP A 23 -6.06 -3.38 12.65
N ASN A 24 -4.75 -3.07 12.55
CA ASN A 24 -3.69 -3.62 13.42
C ASN A 24 -3.68 -5.16 13.53
N LEU A 25 -4.26 -5.87 12.57
CA LEU A 25 -4.32 -7.34 12.51
C LEU A 25 -2.96 -7.98 12.17
N LEU A 26 -1.90 -7.17 12.02
CA LEU A 26 -0.56 -7.61 11.66
C LEU A 26 0.39 -7.45 12.85
N PRO A 27 1.19 -8.48 13.19
CA PRO A 27 2.16 -8.41 14.27
C PRO A 27 3.28 -7.40 13.94
N LYS A 28 3.41 -6.35 14.76
CA LYS A 28 4.48 -5.34 14.66
C LYS A 28 5.84 -6.02 14.94
N PRO A 29 6.92 -5.75 14.17
CA PRO A 29 7.05 -4.82 13.05
C PRO A 29 6.77 -5.47 11.69
N THR A 30 5.85 -4.86 10.93
CA THR A 30 5.49 -5.31 9.58
C THR A 30 6.20 -4.44 8.54
N ASN A 31 7.11 -5.04 7.78
CA ASN A 31 7.81 -4.36 6.69
C ASN A 31 7.20 -4.76 5.34
N PHE A 32 6.93 -3.79 4.48
CA PHE A 32 6.41 -4.01 3.13
C PHE A 32 7.48 -3.68 2.11
N CYS A 33 7.82 -4.64 1.24
CA CYS A 33 8.79 -4.46 0.18
C CYS A 33 8.11 -4.68 -1.18
N GLY A 34 7.99 -3.63 -1.98
CA GLY A 34 7.44 -3.72 -3.33
C GLY A 34 8.53 -4.01 -4.36
N TYR A 35 8.39 -5.11 -5.09
CA TYR A 35 9.27 -5.48 -6.20
C TYR A 35 8.56 -5.29 -7.54
N ALA A 36 9.15 -4.51 -8.45
CA ALA A 36 8.63 -4.28 -9.79
C ALA A 36 9.75 -4.46 -10.83
N ARG A 37 9.40 -5.04 -12.00
CA ARG A 37 10.35 -5.15 -13.13
C ARG A 37 10.70 -3.81 -13.77
N SER A 38 9.89 -2.79 -13.52
CA SER A 38 10.10 -1.43 -14.01
C SER A 38 10.80 -0.59 -12.94
N LYS A 39 11.78 0.24 -13.34
CA LYS A 39 12.30 1.30 -12.47
C LYS A 39 11.15 2.25 -12.15
N LEU A 40 10.72 2.26 -10.90
CA LEU A 40 9.61 3.07 -10.43
C LEU A 40 10.01 3.63 -9.07
N SER A 41 10.05 4.95 -8.94
CA SER A 41 10.41 5.60 -7.69
C SER A 41 9.30 5.44 -6.64
N ILE A 42 9.67 5.50 -5.36
CA ILE A 42 8.71 5.42 -4.24
C ILE A 42 7.65 6.53 -4.36
N GLU A 43 8.04 7.71 -4.82
CA GLU A 43 7.14 8.86 -5.02
C GLU A 43 6.11 8.58 -6.12
N GLU A 44 6.56 8.10 -7.29
CA GLU A 44 5.66 7.70 -8.36
C GLU A 44 4.72 6.56 -7.97
N LEU A 45 5.23 5.61 -7.17
CA LEU A 45 4.44 4.52 -6.62
C LEU A 45 3.34 5.07 -5.73
N ARG A 46 3.68 6.02 -4.84
CA ARG A 46 2.74 6.68 -3.93
C ARG A 46 1.66 7.43 -4.71
N THR A 47 2.03 8.22 -5.71
CA THR A 47 1.07 8.95 -6.56
C THR A 47 0.15 7.99 -7.33
N LYS A 48 0.70 6.89 -7.84
CA LYS A 48 -0.09 5.85 -8.54
C LYS A 48 -0.99 5.04 -7.59
N CYS A 49 -0.63 4.90 -6.31
CA CYS A 49 -1.44 4.20 -5.31
C CYS A 49 -2.50 5.10 -4.65
N HIS A 50 -2.27 6.41 -4.58
CA HIS A 50 -3.19 7.41 -4.01
C HIS A 50 -4.65 7.30 -4.52
N PRO A 51 -4.93 7.15 -5.84
CA PRO A 51 -6.32 7.04 -6.32
C PRO A 51 -7.01 5.70 -5.97
N TYR A 52 -6.24 4.63 -5.72
CA TYR A 52 -6.79 3.31 -5.37
C TYR A 52 -7.02 3.16 -3.87
N MET A 53 -6.28 3.95 -3.10
CA MET A 53 -6.48 4.11 -1.69
C MET A 53 -7.72 4.99 -1.54
N LYS A 54 -8.89 4.37 -1.39
CA LYS A 54 -10.11 5.06 -0.93
C LYS A 54 -9.91 5.52 0.52
N VAL A 55 -8.93 6.38 0.76
CA VAL A 55 -8.84 7.18 1.96
C VAL A 55 -10.01 8.15 1.85
N SER A 56 -11.13 7.78 2.46
CA SER A 56 -12.18 8.75 2.75
C SER A 56 -11.49 9.87 3.52
N THR A 57 -11.25 11.00 2.85
CA THR A 57 -11.16 12.29 3.50
C THR A 57 -12.56 12.58 4.04
N SER A 58 -12.94 11.91 5.12
CA SER A 58 -13.83 12.50 6.10
C SER A 58 -12.99 13.56 6.81
N ALA A 59 -12.69 14.62 6.07
CA ALA A 59 -12.41 15.91 6.65
C ALA A 59 -13.73 16.29 7.33
N THR A 60 -13.71 16.22 8.65
CA THR A 60 -14.65 16.86 9.55
C THR A 60 -14.88 18.28 9.08
N THR A 61 -16.12 18.58 8.69
CA THR A 61 -16.73 19.89 8.86
C THR A 61 -18.10 19.66 9.48
#